data_AF-W2XL48-F1
#
_entry.id   AF-W2XL48-F1
#
_cell.length_a   1.000
_cell.length_b   1.000
_cell.length_c   1.000
_cell.angle_alpha   90.00
_cell.angle_beta   90.00
_cell.angle_gamma   90.00
#
_symmetry.space_group_name_H-M   'P 1'
#
loop_
_entity.id
_entity.type
_entity.pdbx_description
1 polymer ?
#
loop_
_entity_poly.entity_id
_entity_poly.type
_entity_poly.pdbx_seq_one_letter_code
_entity_poly.pdbx_strand_id
1 'polypeptide(L)'
;MRVHHVLLMAVFVILVCNYSVLGSTTRLRSPKSPINSPDPADAFINGQRMLREDTTPQGTIDRDGEETRAVADMRNKLGNKMSVWLTNRKIATAEKAEQKALMAAEKAADKAYIAAEKAKNLKNMKFAKEQVRLKNLDAAAENLFNAGITPEYLHVWFRLDKTKNQWMSKSPSSPLYYVPTPQYQLWEKLTETTQRLSSTKHSV
;
A
#
# COMPACT_ATOMS: atom_id res chain seq x y z
N MET A 1 -15.33 -52.38 -14.33
CA MET A 1 -14.14 -52.21 -13.45
C MET A 1 -13.21 -51.06 -13.89
N ARG A 2 -12.78 -50.99 -15.17
CA ARG A 2 -11.82 -49.95 -15.63
C ARG A 2 -12.31 -48.50 -15.48
N VAL A 3 -13.59 -48.22 -15.75
CA VAL A 3 -14.14 -46.86 -15.68
C VAL A 3 -14.21 -46.34 -14.24
N HIS A 4 -14.53 -47.20 -13.28
CA HIS A 4 -14.58 -46.81 -11.86
C HIS A 4 -13.19 -46.58 -11.27
N HIS A 5 -12.17 -47.33 -11.70
CA HIS A 5 -10.79 -47.07 -11.33
C HIS A 5 -10.28 -45.73 -11.88
N VAL A 6 -10.63 -45.39 -13.12
CA VAL A 6 -10.25 -44.09 -13.72
C VAL A 6 -10.91 -42.92 -12.98
N LEU A 7 -12.18 -43.07 -12.59
CA LEU A 7 -12.89 -42.05 -11.81
C LEU A 7 -12.27 -41.87 -10.41
N LEU A 8 -11.91 -42.97 -9.75
CA LEU A 8 -11.32 -42.96 -8.41
C LEU A 8 -9.91 -42.34 -8.43
N MET A 9 -9.12 -42.63 -9.47
CA MET A 9 -7.83 -41.99 -9.70
C MET A 9 -7.98 -40.48 -9.97
N ALA A 10 -8.96 -40.05 -10.76
CA ALA A 10 -9.19 -38.63 -11.01
C ALA A 10 -9.55 -37.86 -9.73
N VAL A 11 -10.38 -38.44 -8.85
CA VAL A 11 -10.70 -37.86 -7.54
C VAL A 11 -9.47 -37.80 -6.64
N PHE A 12 -8.63 -38.84 -6.64
CA PHE A 12 -7.40 -38.88 -5.85
C PHE A 12 -6.38 -37.82 -6.31
N VAL A 13 -6.19 -37.64 -7.62
CA VAL A 13 -5.32 -36.58 -8.16
C VAL A 13 -5.82 -35.19 -7.76
N ILE A 14 -7.13 -34.93 -7.85
CA ILE A 14 -7.69 -33.64 -7.44
C ILE A 14 -7.49 -33.42 -5.92
N LEU A 15 -7.63 -34.45 -5.09
CA LEU A 15 -7.43 -34.34 -3.64
C LEU A 15 -5.95 -34.04 -3.29
N VAL A 16 -5.00 -34.73 -3.91
CA VAL A 16 -3.55 -34.55 -3.65
C VAL A 16 -3.04 -33.20 -4.15
N CYS A 17 -3.52 -32.73 -5.31
CA CYS A 17 -3.14 -31.42 -5.82
C CYS A 17 -3.65 -30.25 -4.96
N ASN A 18 -4.78 -30.43 -4.26
CA ASN A 18 -5.34 -29.38 -3.38
C ASN A 18 -4.59 -29.27 -2.03
N TYR A 19 -3.94 -30.32 -1.53
CA TYR A 19 -3.13 -30.25 -0.31
C TYR A 19 -1.78 -29.55 -0.51
N SER A 20 -1.32 -29.40 -1.76
CA SER A 20 0.02 -28.85 -2.07
C SER A 20 0.05 -27.32 -2.23
N VAL A 21 -1.08 -26.61 -2.11
CA VAL A 21 -1.17 -25.14 -2.31
C VAL A 21 -1.40 -24.36 -1.00
N LEU A 22 -1.31 -25.02 0.17
CA LEU A 22 -1.40 -24.35 1.47
C LEU A 22 -0.11 -24.44 2.30
N GLY A 23 1.05 -24.42 1.64
CA GLY A 23 2.36 -24.59 2.26
C GLY A 23 3.36 -23.51 1.86
N SER A 24 3.03 -22.22 1.97
CA SER A 24 4.09 -21.21 2.08
C SER A 24 3.59 -19.95 2.79
N THR A 25 4.50 -19.38 3.59
CA THR A 25 4.37 -18.13 4.37
C THR A 25 3.86 -18.23 5.81
N THR A 26 4.58 -18.97 6.66
CA THR A 26 4.89 -18.42 7.99
C THR A 26 6.38 -18.56 8.27
N ARG A 27 6.98 -17.44 8.67
CA ARG A 27 8.43 -17.22 8.82
C ARG A 27 9.02 -18.08 9.92
N LEU A 28 10.18 -18.67 9.64
CA LEU A 28 11.09 -19.26 10.61
C LEU A 28 11.60 -18.18 11.58
N ARG A 29 11.25 -18.29 12.86
CA ARG A 29 12.02 -17.71 13.97
C ARG A 29 12.25 -18.82 15.00
N SER A 30 13.49 -19.28 15.08
CA SER A 30 14.00 -20.22 16.08
C SER A 30 14.66 -19.43 17.23
N PRO A 31 15.12 -20.05 18.33
CA PRO A 31 14.35 -20.66 19.40
C PRO A 31 14.72 -20.05 20.78
N LYS A 32 13.92 -20.30 21.82
CA LYS A 32 14.41 -20.19 23.20
C LYS A 32 13.69 -21.19 24.10
N SER A 33 14.37 -22.29 24.40
CA SER A 33 14.09 -23.15 25.56
C SER A 33 14.47 -22.40 26.85
N PRO A 34 14.00 -22.79 28.05
CA PRO A 34 14.44 -24.05 28.66
C PRO A 34 13.36 -24.87 29.41
N ILE A 35 13.52 -26.19 29.28
CA ILE A 35 13.60 -27.19 30.36
C ILE A 35 12.38 -27.30 31.30
N ASN A 36 11.66 -28.42 31.18
CA ASN A 36 11.51 -29.40 32.26
C ASN A 36 11.03 -30.75 31.70
N SER A 37 11.91 -31.75 31.76
CA SER A 37 11.60 -33.18 31.80
C SER A 37 11.42 -33.57 33.28
N PRO A 38 10.56 -34.54 33.63
CA PRO A 38 10.99 -35.95 33.68
C PRO A 38 9.96 -36.90 33.03
N ASP A 39 10.36 -37.71 32.05
CA ASP A 39 10.66 -39.16 32.17
C ASP A 39 9.40 -40.08 32.08
N PRO A 40 9.52 -41.38 31.71
CA PRO A 40 8.87 -41.91 30.51
C PRO A 40 7.98 -43.10 30.87
N ALA A 41 6.67 -42.87 31.04
CA ALA A 41 5.80 -43.92 31.59
C ALA A 41 4.46 -44.13 30.90
N ASP A 42 4.23 -43.63 29.67
CA ASP A 42 2.96 -43.90 28.95
C ASP A 42 3.17 -44.39 27.51
N ALA A 43 4.28 -45.06 27.25
CA ALA A 43 4.44 -45.96 26.11
C ALA A 43 3.88 -47.34 26.46
N PHE A 44 2.61 -47.43 26.88
CA PHE A 44 1.90 -48.71 26.93
C PHE A 44 1.09 -48.87 25.64
N ILE A 45 1.77 -49.49 24.68
CA ILE A 45 1.21 -50.18 23.53
C ILE A 45 0.15 -51.15 24.05
N ASN A 46 -1.13 -50.74 24.04
CA ASN A 46 -2.21 -51.67 24.32
C ASN A 46 -2.61 -52.38 23.03
N GLY A 47 -1.72 -53.27 22.60
CA GLY A 47 -1.99 -54.30 21.60
C GLY A 47 -2.82 -55.42 22.21
N GLN A 48 -4.08 -55.16 22.52
CA GLN A 48 -5.07 -56.21 22.77
C GLN A 48 -5.89 -56.44 21.50
N ARG A 49 -5.30 -57.19 20.57
CA ARG A 49 -6.01 -57.88 19.49
C ARG A 49 -6.72 -59.08 20.11
N MET A 50 -7.91 -58.88 20.67
CA MET A 50 -8.79 -60.00 20.99
C MET A 50 -9.34 -60.57 19.68
N LEU A 51 -8.79 -61.71 19.28
CA LEU A 51 -9.44 -62.66 18.38
C LEU A 51 -10.59 -63.33 19.16
N ARG A 52 -11.82 -62.96 18.82
CA ARG A 52 -13.09 -63.64 19.14
C ARG A 52 -14.08 -63.11 18.11
N GLU A 53 -14.96 -63.88 17.48
CA GLU A 53 -15.28 -65.30 17.43
C GLU A 53 -16.27 -65.34 16.24
N ASP A 54 -16.27 -66.39 15.43
CA ASP A 54 -17.16 -66.50 14.27
C ASP A 54 -18.64 -66.48 14.71
N THR A 55 -19.28 -65.32 14.61
CA THR A 55 -20.74 -65.21 14.70
C THR A 55 -21.33 -65.44 13.31
N THR A 56 -21.81 -66.66 13.11
CA THR A 56 -22.86 -67.11 12.18
C THR A 56 -23.55 -66.01 11.34
N PRO A 57 -23.60 -66.11 10.00
CA PRO A 57 -24.31 -65.14 9.19
C PRO A 57 -25.80 -65.49 9.20
N GLN A 58 -26.57 -64.81 10.04
CA GLN A 58 -28.02 -64.81 9.94
C GLN A 58 -28.51 -63.37 9.93
N GLY A 59 -28.62 -62.84 8.73
CA GLY A 59 -29.04 -61.46 8.47
C GLY A 59 -28.37 -60.98 7.20
N THR A 60 -29.13 -60.83 6.13
CA THR A 60 -28.68 -60.18 4.90
C THR A 60 -28.28 -58.75 5.25
N ILE A 61 -27.00 -58.52 5.53
CA ILE A 61 -26.46 -57.17 5.63
C ILE A 61 -26.59 -56.61 4.21
N ASP A 62 -27.51 -55.66 4.06
CA ASP A 62 -27.69 -54.85 2.86
C ASP A 62 -26.45 -53.95 2.70
N ARG A 63 -25.35 -54.61 2.31
CA ARG A 63 -24.02 -54.03 2.10
C ARG A 63 -24.07 -52.98 1.00
N ASP A 64 -24.94 -53.18 0.02
CA ASP A 64 -25.23 -52.20 -1.03
C ASP A 64 -25.88 -50.93 -0.45
N GLY A 65 -26.78 -51.07 0.54
CA GLY A 65 -27.41 -49.95 1.25
C GLY A 65 -26.46 -49.10 2.10
N GLU A 66 -25.43 -49.70 2.71
CA GLU A 66 -24.41 -48.96 3.48
C GLU A 66 -23.36 -48.31 2.57
N GLU A 67 -22.88 -49.01 1.55
CA GLU A 67 -21.93 -48.49 0.56
C GLU A 67 -22.55 -47.33 -0.24
N THR A 68 -23.83 -47.43 -0.62
CA THR A 68 -24.56 -46.33 -1.29
C THR A 68 -24.78 -45.12 -0.38
N ARG A 69 -25.03 -45.30 0.92
CA ARG A 69 -25.11 -44.19 1.89
C ARG A 69 -23.78 -43.48 2.07
N ALA A 70 -22.67 -44.21 2.15
CA ALA A 70 -21.33 -43.62 2.27
C ALA A 70 -20.94 -42.80 1.03
N VAL A 71 -21.27 -43.30 -0.17
CA VAL A 71 -21.06 -42.57 -1.44
C VAL A 71 -21.94 -41.32 -1.52
N ALA A 72 -23.20 -41.41 -1.10
CA ALA A 72 -24.10 -40.25 -1.04
C ALA A 72 -23.59 -39.18 -0.06
N ASP A 73 -23.10 -39.58 1.11
CA ASP A 73 -22.51 -38.68 2.10
C ASP A 73 -21.24 -37.98 1.58
N MET A 74 -20.34 -38.73 0.92
CA MET A 74 -19.16 -38.14 0.28
C MET A 74 -19.53 -37.15 -0.83
N ARG A 75 -20.52 -37.47 -1.67
CA ARG A 75 -21.02 -36.58 -2.73
C ARG A 75 -21.58 -35.28 -2.14
N ASN A 76 -22.37 -35.39 -1.06
CA ASN A 76 -22.96 -34.23 -0.40
C ASN A 76 -21.90 -33.37 0.28
N LYS A 77 -20.91 -33.97 0.95
CA LYS A 77 -19.77 -33.27 1.54
C LYS A 77 -18.94 -32.53 0.48
N LEU A 78 -18.69 -33.16 -0.67
CA LEU A 78 -17.97 -32.52 -1.78
C LEU A 78 -18.77 -31.37 -2.38
N GLY A 79 -20.07 -31.56 -2.62
CA GLY A 79 -20.97 -30.51 -3.13
C GLY A 79 -21.03 -29.29 -2.19
N ASN A 80 -21.16 -29.53 -0.89
CA ASN A 80 -21.17 -28.48 0.13
C ASN A 80 -19.83 -27.73 0.18
N LYS A 81 -18.70 -28.45 0.17
CA LYS A 81 -17.36 -27.82 0.13
C LYS A 81 -17.14 -26.99 -1.13
N MET A 82 -17.56 -27.49 -2.29
CA MET A 82 -17.46 -26.76 -3.56
C MET A 82 -18.33 -25.49 -3.55
N SER A 83 -19.56 -25.57 -3.03
CA SER A 83 -20.47 -24.42 -2.90
C SER A 83 -19.89 -23.33 -1.99
N VAL A 84 -19.35 -23.71 -0.83
CA VAL A 84 -18.67 -22.79 0.09
C VAL A 84 -17.44 -22.16 -0.57
N TRP A 85 -16.64 -22.95 -1.28
CA TRP A 85 -15.47 -22.45 -2.00
C TRP A 85 -15.84 -21.43 -3.08
N LEU A 86 -16.87 -21.71 -3.89
CA LEU A 86 -17.36 -20.79 -4.92
C LEU A 86 -17.88 -19.48 -4.30
N THR A 87 -18.57 -19.57 -3.17
CA THR A 87 -19.09 -18.40 -2.46
C THR A 87 -17.95 -17.55 -1.90
N ASN A 88 -16.99 -18.15 -1.21
CA ASN A 88 -15.80 -17.46 -0.69
C ASN A 88 -14.97 -16.82 -1.81
N ARG A 89 -14.84 -17.51 -2.95
CA ARG A 89 -14.15 -16.96 -4.12
C ARG A 89 -14.85 -15.72 -4.65
N LYS A 90 -16.19 -15.72 -4.75
CA LYS A 90 -16.96 -14.56 -5.19
C LYS A 90 -16.78 -13.37 -4.24
N ILE A 91 -16.85 -13.61 -2.94
CA ILE A 91 -16.64 -12.58 -1.90
C ILE A 91 -15.23 -11.99 -2.03
N ALA A 92 -14.19 -12.81 -2.08
CA ALA A 92 -12.81 -12.35 -2.22
C ALA A 92 -12.58 -11.54 -3.52
N THR A 93 -13.24 -11.91 -4.62
CA THR A 93 -13.16 -11.13 -5.87
C THR A 93 -13.88 -9.79 -5.76
N ALA A 94 -15.01 -9.73 -5.05
CA ALA A 94 -15.76 -8.50 -4.82
C ALA A 94 -14.96 -7.55 -3.91
N GLU A 95 -14.45 -8.06 -2.77
CA GLU A 95 -13.60 -7.28 -1.84
C GLU A 95 -12.36 -6.73 -2.54
N LYS A 96 -11.71 -7.53 -3.40
CA LYS A 96 -10.55 -7.08 -4.18
C LYS A 96 -10.93 -6.00 -5.20
N ALA A 97 -12.12 -6.08 -5.80
CA ALA A 97 -12.60 -5.05 -6.72
C ALA A 97 -12.90 -3.74 -5.98
N GLU A 98 -13.53 -3.82 -4.81
CA GLU A 98 -13.80 -2.67 -3.94
C GLU A 98 -12.51 -2.00 -3.46
N GLN A 99 -11.55 -2.76 -2.95
CA GLN A 99 -10.23 -2.23 -2.56
C GLN A 99 -9.51 -1.54 -3.72
N LYS A 100 -9.58 -2.11 -4.93
CA LYS A 100 -8.98 -1.50 -6.11
C LYS A 100 -9.68 -0.19 -6.49
N ALA A 101 -11.00 -0.14 -6.36
CA ALA A 101 -11.78 1.08 -6.62
C ALA A 101 -11.45 2.17 -5.60
N LEU A 102 -11.34 1.84 -4.31
CA LEU A 102 -10.93 2.78 -3.25
C LEU A 102 -9.52 3.34 -3.51
N MET A 103 -8.54 2.48 -3.79
CA MET A 103 -7.18 2.94 -4.13
C MET A 103 -7.14 3.80 -5.40
N ALA A 104 -7.99 3.53 -6.39
CA ALA A 104 -8.08 4.34 -7.60
C ALA A 104 -8.71 5.71 -7.31
N ALA A 105 -9.73 5.77 -6.45
CA ALA A 105 -10.35 7.01 -6.01
C ALA A 105 -9.39 7.89 -5.20
N GLU A 106 -8.63 7.29 -4.27
CA GLU A 106 -7.59 8.00 -3.50
C GLU A 106 -6.52 8.60 -4.41
N LYS A 107 -5.98 7.81 -5.35
CA LYS A 107 -5.01 8.30 -6.34
C LYS A 107 -5.57 9.42 -7.22
N ALA A 108 -6.86 9.37 -7.56
CA ALA A 108 -7.51 10.42 -8.33
C ALA A 108 -7.65 11.71 -7.51
N ALA A 109 -8.00 11.59 -6.22
CA ALA A 109 -8.06 12.72 -5.30
C ALA A 109 -6.68 13.37 -5.11
N ASP A 110 -5.63 12.57 -4.88
CA ASP A 110 -4.25 13.06 -4.77
C ASP A 110 -3.81 13.79 -6.04
N LYS A 111 -4.11 13.21 -7.21
CA LYS A 111 -3.79 13.82 -8.50
C LYS A 111 -4.51 15.16 -8.69
N ALA A 112 -5.77 15.25 -8.27
CA ALA A 112 -6.54 16.49 -8.33
C ALA A 112 -5.98 17.55 -7.38
N TYR A 113 -5.60 17.16 -6.17
CA TYR A 113 -4.95 18.04 -5.20
C TYR A 113 -3.62 18.60 -5.74
N ILE A 114 -2.75 17.73 -6.26
CA ILE A 114 -1.47 18.13 -6.88
C ILE A 114 -1.71 19.08 -8.06
N ALA A 115 -2.71 18.82 -8.89
CA ALA A 115 -3.05 19.69 -10.02
C ALA A 115 -3.53 21.08 -9.56
N ALA A 116 -4.37 21.14 -8.53
CA ALA A 116 -4.84 22.38 -7.93
C ALA A 116 -3.67 23.18 -7.32
N GLU A 117 -2.78 22.52 -6.60
CA GLU A 117 -1.61 23.17 -6.00
C GLU A 117 -0.64 23.69 -7.07
N LYS A 118 -0.41 22.92 -8.14
CA LYS A 118 0.36 23.38 -9.31
C LYS A 118 -0.28 24.60 -9.97
N ALA A 119 -1.60 24.64 -10.10
CA ALA A 119 -2.30 25.78 -10.68
C ALA A 119 -2.18 27.03 -9.80
N LYS A 120 -2.31 26.87 -8.48
CA LYS A 120 -2.09 27.95 -7.51
C LYS A 120 -0.66 28.46 -7.55
N ASN A 121 0.32 27.56 -7.53
CA ASN A 121 1.74 27.88 -7.62
C ASN A 121 2.07 28.63 -8.93
N LEU A 122 1.49 28.21 -10.06
CA LEU A 122 1.65 28.90 -11.33
C LEU A 122 1.07 30.32 -11.32
N LYS A 123 -0.10 30.52 -10.69
CA LYS A 123 -0.69 31.86 -10.51
C LYS A 123 0.22 32.75 -9.65
N ASN A 124 0.72 32.24 -8.52
CA ASN A 124 1.61 32.99 -7.64
C ASN A 124 2.94 33.33 -8.32
N MET A 125 3.51 32.41 -9.09
CA MET A 125 4.73 32.68 -9.87
C MET A 125 4.51 33.79 -10.91
N LYS A 126 3.36 33.80 -11.60
CA LYS A 126 3.02 34.88 -12.54
C LYS A 126 2.90 36.21 -11.82
N PHE A 127 2.15 36.23 -10.71
CA PHE A 127 2.04 37.41 -9.84
C PHE A 127 3.41 37.94 -9.42
N ALA A 128 4.32 37.08 -8.95
CA ALA A 128 5.68 37.47 -8.62
C ALA A 128 6.44 38.08 -9.82
N LYS A 129 6.30 37.54 -11.03
CA LYS A 129 6.90 38.11 -12.23
C LYS A 129 6.33 39.49 -12.58
N GLU A 130 5.05 39.73 -12.33
CA GLU A 130 4.46 41.05 -12.47
C GLU A 130 5.02 42.04 -11.44
N GLN A 131 5.17 41.61 -10.18
CA GLN A 131 5.75 42.44 -9.11
C GLN A 131 7.21 42.88 -9.41
N VAL A 132 8.02 42.02 -10.03
CA VAL A 132 9.40 42.37 -10.47
C VAL A 132 9.44 43.56 -11.43
N ARG A 133 8.37 43.80 -12.19
CA ARG A 133 8.30 44.90 -13.17
C ARG A 133 7.92 46.25 -12.54
N LEU A 134 7.50 46.25 -11.28
CA LEU A 134 7.16 47.48 -10.58
C LEU A 134 8.43 48.24 -10.22
N LYS A 135 8.35 49.57 -10.34
CA LYS A 135 9.45 50.46 -9.94
C LYS A 135 9.59 50.55 -8.41
N ASN A 136 8.49 50.36 -7.67
CA ASN A 136 8.48 50.40 -6.22
C ASN A 136 8.61 48.98 -5.66
N LEU A 137 9.84 48.61 -5.28
CA LEU A 137 10.15 47.28 -4.77
C LEU A 137 9.62 47.02 -3.37
N ASP A 138 9.50 48.05 -2.51
CA ASP A 138 8.99 47.89 -1.16
C ASP A 138 7.49 47.55 -1.18
N ALA A 139 6.71 48.28 -1.99
CA ALA A 139 5.30 47.98 -2.22
C ALA A 139 5.11 46.58 -2.86
N ALA A 140 6.00 46.21 -3.78
CA ALA A 140 5.99 44.90 -4.41
C ALA A 140 6.25 43.78 -3.39
N ALA A 141 7.20 43.96 -2.48
CA ALA A 141 7.51 43.02 -1.40
C ALA A 141 6.34 42.88 -0.42
N GLU A 142 5.71 43.98 -0.01
CA GLU A 142 4.53 43.95 0.86
C GLU A 142 3.34 43.23 0.20
N ASN A 143 3.10 43.47 -1.10
CA ASN A 143 2.07 42.76 -1.86
C ASN A 143 2.31 41.24 -1.89
N LEU A 144 3.57 40.83 -2.08
CA LEU A 144 3.94 39.41 -2.08
C LEU A 144 3.77 38.77 -0.69
N PHE A 145 4.21 39.47 0.36
CA PHE A 145 4.04 39.03 1.72
C PHE A 145 2.56 38.87 2.08
N ASN A 146 1.72 39.85 1.74
CA ASN A 146 0.27 39.81 1.96
C ASN A 146 -0.42 38.70 1.15
N ALA A 147 0.12 38.32 -0.01
CA ALA A 147 -0.31 37.17 -0.79
C ALA A 147 0.15 35.81 -0.20
N GLY A 148 0.87 35.81 0.92
CA GLY A 148 1.41 34.61 1.57
C GLY A 148 2.60 34.00 0.83
N ILE A 149 3.27 34.77 -0.03
CA ILE A 149 4.46 34.33 -0.76
C ILE A 149 5.69 34.63 0.12
N THR A 150 6.46 33.60 0.41
CA THR A 150 7.68 33.70 1.21
C THR A 150 8.93 33.89 0.33
N PRO A 151 10.06 34.36 0.89
CA PRO A 151 11.32 34.49 0.15
C PRO A 151 11.78 33.19 -0.51
N GLU A 152 11.51 32.02 0.09
CA GLU A 152 11.91 30.71 -0.43
C GLU A 152 11.24 30.41 -1.77
N TYR A 153 9.96 30.79 -1.92
CA TYR A 153 9.25 30.62 -3.20
C TYR A 153 9.90 31.44 -4.32
N LEU A 154 10.22 32.71 -4.07
CA LEU A 154 10.90 33.56 -5.05
C LEU A 154 12.26 33.00 -5.43
N HIS A 155 13.03 32.53 -4.43
CA HIS A 155 14.35 31.94 -4.64
C HIS A 155 14.28 30.75 -5.62
N VAL A 156 13.29 29.87 -5.45
CA VAL A 156 13.06 28.73 -6.34
C VAL A 156 12.53 29.16 -7.71
N TRP A 157 11.51 30.02 -7.77
CA TRP A 157 10.87 30.42 -9.03
C TRP A 157 11.79 31.19 -9.97
N PHE A 158 12.63 32.06 -9.42
CA PHE A 158 13.62 32.83 -10.18
C PHE A 158 14.98 32.13 -10.30
N ARG A 159 15.14 30.95 -9.70
CA ARG A 159 16.38 30.16 -9.71
C ARG A 159 17.56 31.01 -9.26
N LEU A 160 17.38 31.68 -8.12
CA LEU A 160 18.37 32.57 -7.54
C LEU A 160 19.57 31.79 -6.97
N ASP A 161 19.54 30.45 -6.95
CA ASP A 161 20.70 29.60 -6.72
C ASP A 161 21.83 29.84 -7.74
N LYS A 162 21.49 30.32 -8.94
CA LYS A 162 22.45 30.55 -10.01
C LYS A 162 22.94 31.98 -9.96
N THR A 163 24.25 32.16 -9.79
CA THR A 163 24.91 33.48 -9.80
C THR A 163 24.55 34.35 -11.02
N LYS A 164 24.29 33.75 -12.19
CA LYS A 164 23.86 34.49 -13.40
C LYS A 164 22.46 35.11 -13.30
N ASN A 165 21.64 34.63 -12.39
CA ASN A 165 20.28 35.13 -12.14
C ASN A 165 20.26 36.11 -10.97
N GLN A 166 21.33 36.13 -10.16
CA GLN A 166 21.52 37.10 -9.08
C GLN A 166 22.08 38.42 -9.60
N TRP A 167 23.03 38.36 -10.55
CA TRP A 167 23.78 39.53 -11.03
C TRP A 167 23.54 39.79 -12.52
N MET A 168 23.41 41.08 -12.90
CA MET A 168 23.20 41.50 -14.29
C MET A 168 24.40 41.20 -15.19
N SER A 169 25.62 41.21 -14.65
CA SER A 169 26.84 40.84 -15.36
C SER A 169 27.81 40.08 -14.47
N LYS A 170 28.55 39.16 -15.09
CA LYS A 170 29.64 38.39 -14.48
C LYS A 170 31.02 38.88 -14.88
N SER A 171 31.11 39.79 -15.85
CA SER A 171 32.38 40.29 -16.33
C SER A 171 32.87 41.40 -15.40
N PRO A 172 34.05 41.29 -14.78
CA PRO A 172 34.60 42.34 -13.92
C PRO A 172 34.77 43.68 -14.64
N SER A 173 34.94 43.65 -15.96
CA SER A 173 35.04 44.85 -16.80
C SER A 173 33.70 45.51 -17.14
N SER A 174 32.57 44.91 -16.75
CA SER A 174 31.25 45.46 -17.05
C SER A 174 30.85 46.49 -15.99
N PRO A 175 30.27 47.64 -16.39
CA PRO A 175 29.69 48.58 -15.43
C PRO A 175 28.50 47.99 -14.65
N LEU A 176 27.97 46.83 -15.11
CA LEU A 176 26.90 46.09 -14.45
C LEU A 176 27.41 44.91 -13.61
N TYR A 177 28.74 44.80 -13.42
CA TYR A 177 29.32 43.79 -12.54
C TYR A 177 28.85 44.02 -11.10
N TYR A 178 28.41 42.95 -10.42
CA TYR A 178 27.79 43.02 -9.09
C TYR A 178 26.52 43.88 -8.98
N VAL A 179 25.92 44.34 -10.09
CA VAL A 179 24.60 44.95 -10.04
C VAL A 179 23.56 43.82 -9.93
N PRO A 180 22.74 43.76 -8.87
CA PRO A 180 21.80 42.66 -8.73
C PRO A 180 20.66 42.76 -9.75
N THR A 181 20.13 41.61 -10.16
CA THR A 181 18.97 41.57 -11.05
C THR A 181 17.71 42.07 -10.32
N PRO A 182 16.70 42.58 -11.05
CA PRO A 182 15.44 42.99 -10.43
C PRO A 182 14.76 41.86 -9.63
N GLN A 183 14.93 40.60 -10.06
CA GLN A 183 14.43 39.43 -9.34
C GLN A 183 15.12 39.25 -8.00
N TYR A 184 16.44 39.43 -7.96
CA TYR A 184 17.22 39.30 -6.74
C TYR A 184 16.93 40.45 -5.76
N GLN A 185 16.84 41.68 -6.27
CA GLN A 185 16.45 42.84 -5.46
C GLN A 185 15.07 42.67 -4.81
N LEU A 186 14.09 42.16 -5.55
CA LEU A 186 12.77 41.87 -5.00
C LEU A 186 12.81 40.78 -3.91
N TRP A 187 13.66 39.76 -4.09
CA TRP A 187 13.85 38.72 -3.07
C TRP A 187 14.50 39.27 -1.79
N GLU A 188 15.50 40.14 -1.90
CA GLU A 188 16.10 40.82 -0.74
C GLU A 188 15.03 41.65 -0.01
N LYS A 189 14.25 42.45 -0.74
CA LYS A 189 13.16 43.26 -0.16
C LYS A 189 12.07 42.44 0.51
N LEU A 190 11.68 41.30 -0.07
CA LEU A 190 10.73 40.40 0.56
C LEU A 190 11.30 39.78 1.84
N THR A 191 12.60 39.46 1.86
CA THR A 191 13.29 38.93 3.04
C THR A 191 13.31 39.95 4.17
N GLU A 192 13.71 41.19 3.88
CA GLU A 192 13.66 42.32 4.82
C GLU A 192 12.24 42.53 5.37
N THR A 193 11.24 42.56 4.48
CA THR A 193 9.83 42.77 4.85
C THR A 193 9.31 41.65 5.75
N THR A 194 9.65 40.40 5.43
CA THR A 194 9.26 39.23 6.22
C THR A 194 9.89 39.27 7.62
N GLN A 195 11.18 39.61 7.73
CA GLN A 195 11.87 39.76 9.02
C GLN A 195 11.28 40.91 9.85
N ARG A 196 11.06 42.06 9.22
CA ARG A 196 10.45 43.23 9.86
C ARG A 196 9.08 42.88 10.43
N LEU A 197 8.17 42.36 9.61
CA LEU A 197 6.78 42.08 10.01
C LEU A 197 6.65 40.88 10.97
N SER A 198 7.54 39.90 10.88
CA SER A 198 7.58 38.80 11.86
C SER A 198 8.07 39.26 13.23
N SER A 199 9.06 40.15 13.29
CA SER A 199 9.55 40.72 14.56
C SER A 199 8.50 41.58 15.27
N THR A 200 7.67 42.31 14.53
CA THR A 200 6.60 43.15 15.10
C THR A 200 5.51 42.31 15.78
N LYS A 201 5.23 41.09 15.30
CA LYS A 201 4.25 40.18 15.90
C LYS A 201 4.70 39.54 17.21
N HIS A 202 5.99 39.60 17.54
CA HIS A 202 6.53 39.07 18.81
C HIS A 202 6.74 40.15 19.88
N SER A 203 6.50 41.42 19.54
CA SER A 203 6.67 42.57 20.44
C SER A 203 5.34 43.11 21.00
N VAL A 204 4.22 42.43 20.73
CA VAL A 204 2.87 42.74 21.23
C VAL A 204 2.37 41.55 22.03
#